data_AF-A0A7X7X9W4-F1
#
_entry.id   AF-A0A7X7X9W4-F1
#
_cell.length_a   1.000
_cell.length_b   1.000
_cell.length_c   1.000
_cell.angle_alpha   90.00
_cell.angle_beta   90.00
_cell.angle_gamma   90.00
#
_symmetry.space_group_name_H-M   'P 1'
#
loop_
_entity.id
_entity.type
_entity.pdbx_description
1 polymer ?
#
loop_
_entity_poly.entity_id
_entity_poly.type
_entity_poly.pdbx_seq_one_letter_code
_entity_poly.pdbx_strand_id
1 'polypeptide(L)'
;MGKKGNVVAIIGRTNVGKSTLFNRIIQKRLAIVDDTPGVTRDRIYAQVEWAGKTFYLVDTGGYSIEGEPLFEMMSRQIDQAIEEANVIIFVIDGREGVLPQDEKIAEILRRKNCNVVVAVNKIDEPLHDHLVYEAYSLGFKEVIGVSAEHNRNISDL
;
A
#
# COMPACT_ATOMS: atom_id res chain seq x y z
N MET A 1 3.17 -12.41 -20.16
CA MET A 1 3.35 -10.96 -20.32
C MET A 1 4.31 -10.51 -19.23
N GLY A 2 5.50 -10.01 -19.54
CA GLY A 2 6.50 -9.64 -18.51
C GLY A 2 6.04 -8.43 -17.69
N LYS A 3 6.40 -8.36 -16.41
CA LYS A 3 6.12 -7.19 -15.54
C LYS A 3 6.62 -5.92 -16.24
N LYS A 4 5.70 -4.99 -16.55
CA LYS A 4 6.05 -3.69 -17.13
C LYS A 4 6.58 -2.79 -16.01
N GLY A 5 7.89 -2.55 -15.99
CA GLY A 5 8.54 -1.56 -15.12
C GLY A 5 8.64 -1.96 -13.64
N ASN A 6 9.34 -1.12 -12.86
CA ASN A 6 9.36 -1.23 -11.40
C ASN A 6 8.03 -0.69 -10.87
N VAL A 7 7.15 -1.54 -10.37
CA VAL A 7 5.84 -1.17 -9.82
C VAL A 7 5.79 -1.47 -8.33
N VAL A 8 5.32 -0.50 -7.56
CA VAL A 8 5.02 -0.61 -6.13
C VAL A 8 3.52 -0.36 -5.95
N ALA A 9 2.81 -1.34 -5.39
CA ALA A 9 1.37 -1.22 -5.13
C ALA A 9 1.09 -1.00 -3.65
N ILE A 10 0.20 -0.06 -3.34
CA ILE A 10 -0.30 0.19 -1.98
C ILE A 10 -1.63 -0.54 -1.83
N ILE A 11 -1.68 -1.50 -0.91
CA ILE A 11 -2.89 -2.27 -0.59
C ILE A 11 -3.20 -2.19 0.90
N GLY A 12 -4.42 -2.57 1.27
CA GLY A 12 -4.89 -2.55 2.65
C GLY A 12 -6.38 -2.27 2.72
N ARG A 13 -6.96 -2.43 3.90
CA ARG A 13 -8.40 -2.20 4.09
C ARG A 13 -8.80 -0.75 3.77
N THR A 14 -10.08 -0.51 3.62
CA THR A 14 -10.61 0.86 3.53
C THR A 14 -10.22 1.66 4.79
N ASN A 15 -9.99 2.97 4.63
CA ASN A 15 -9.71 3.92 5.73
C ASN A 15 -8.40 3.76 6.55
N VAL A 16 -7.52 2.83 6.17
CA VAL A 16 -6.17 2.71 6.77
C VAL A 16 -5.19 3.83 6.35
N GLY A 17 -5.60 4.68 5.39
CA GLY A 17 -4.83 5.84 4.93
C GLY A 17 -3.96 5.61 3.69
N LYS A 18 -4.33 4.65 2.82
CA LYS A 18 -3.64 4.36 1.54
C LYS A 18 -3.45 5.60 0.66
N SER A 19 -4.53 6.33 0.37
CA SER A 19 -4.47 7.50 -0.50
C SER A 19 -3.71 8.67 0.13
N THR A 20 -3.75 8.81 1.46
CA THR A 20 -2.90 9.77 2.19
C THR A 20 -1.43 9.42 2.04
N LEU A 21 -1.08 8.13 2.19
CA LEU A 21 0.29 7.65 2.02
C LEU A 21 0.77 7.82 0.57
N PHE A 22 -0.06 7.45 -0.40
CA PHE A 22 0.18 7.67 -1.83
C PHE A 22 0.51 9.15 -2.10
N ASN A 23 -0.40 10.05 -1.72
CA ASN A 23 -0.24 11.48 -1.90
C ASN A 23 1.02 12.02 -1.20
N ARG A 24 1.35 11.48 -0.03
CA ARG A 24 2.56 11.86 0.71
C ARG A 24 3.84 11.46 -0.02
N ILE A 25 3.88 10.26 -0.60
CA ILE A 25 5.05 9.75 -1.35
C ILE A 25 5.24 10.55 -2.65
N ILE A 26 4.17 10.80 -3.42
CA ILE A 26 4.27 11.55 -4.68
C ILE A 26 4.68 13.01 -4.44
N GLN A 27 4.17 13.66 -3.38
CA GLN A 27 4.47 15.07 -3.09
C GLN A 27 5.93 15.29 -2.67
N LYS A 28 6.60 14.28 -2.12
CA LYS A 28 8.04 14.38 -1.85
C LYS A 28 8.89 14.38 -3.13
N ARG A 29 8.40 13.85 -4.25
CA ARG A 29 9.25 13.39 -5.38
C ARG A 29 8.54 13.48 -6.74
N LEU A 30 7.79 14.55 -7.00
CA LEU A 30 7.07 14.72 -8.25
C LEU A 30 8.05 14.83 -9.44
N ALA A 31 8.17 13.73 -10.20
CA ALA A 31 8.78 13.67 -11.52
C ALA A 31 7.67 13.29 -12.52
N ILE A 32 6.81 14.28 -12.85
CA ILE A 32 5.80 14.26 -13.91
C ILE A 32 4.71 13.17 -13.74
N VAL A 33 3.46 13.60 -13.59
CA VAL A 33 2.29 12.71 -13.74
C VAL A 33 2.06 12.50 -15.23
N ASP A 34 2.14 11.25 -15.69
CA ASP A 34 1.79 10.91 -17.06
C ASP A 34 0.26 10.80 -17.15
N ASP A 35 -0.39 11.87 -17.60
CA ASP A 35 -1.82 11.89 -17.94
C ASP A 35 -2.04 11.12 -19.26
N THR A 36 -1.78 9.80 -19.26
CA THR A 36 -2.07 8.96 -20.43
C THR A 36 -3.59 8.77 -20.57
N PRO A 37 -4.25 9.31 -21.61
CA PRO A 37 -5.70 9.15 -21.79
C PRO A 37 -5.98 7.71 -22.25
N GLY A 38 -6.71 6.94 -21.43
CA GLY A 38 -7.12 5.56 -21.77
C GLY A 38 -6.92 4.52 -20.67
N VAL A 39 -6.29 4.88 -19.54
CA VAL A 39 -6.30 4.04 -18.34
C VAL A 39 -7.64 4.19 -17.63
N THR A 40 -8.28 3.05 -17.36
CA THR A 40 -9.57 2.92 -16.69
C THR A 40 -9.63 3.78 -15.43
N ARG A 41 -10.81 4.39 -15.18
CA ARG A 41 -11.10 5.43 -14.17
C ARG A 41 -10.73 5.14 -12.71
N ASP A 42 -10.05 4.03 -12.38
CA ASP A 42 -10.05 3.43 -11.04
C ASP A 42 -8.66 3.09 -10.43
N ARG A 43 -7.54 3.47 -11.05
CA ARG A 43 -6.19 3.34 -10.45
C ARG A 43 -5.32 4.55 -10.75
N ILE A 44 -4.78 5.15 -9.70
CA ILE A 44 -3.88 6.30 -9.83
C ILE A 44 -2.46 5.76 -9.87
N TYR A 45 -1.80 5.97 -11.01
CA TYR A 45 -0.38 5.72 -11.19
C TYR A 45 0.38 7.03 -11.02
N ALA A 46 1.51 6.97 -10.32
CA ALA A 46 2.45 8.07 -10.28
C ALA A 46 3.87 7.56 -10.47
N GLN A 47 4.62 8.18 -11.37
CA GLN A 47 6.05 7.93 -11.44
C GLN A 47 6.74 8.65 -10.27
N VAL A 48 7.56 7.91 -9.52
CA VAL A 48 8.24 8.37 -8.32
C VAL A 48 9.73 8.10 -8.45
N GLU A 49 10.57 9.06 -8.09
CA GLU A 49 12.02 8.86 -7.96
C GLU A 49 12.43 8.80 -6.47
N TRP A 50 12.73 7.60 -5.99
CA TRP A 50 13.20 7.36 -4.63
C TRP A 50 14.67 6.95 -4.56
N ALA A 51 15.50 7.73 -3.88
CA ALA A 51 16.92 7.45 -3.70
C ALA A 51 17.65 7.08 -5.01
N GLY A 52 17.40 7.85 -6.08
CA GLY A 52 17.96 7.63 -7.42
C GLY A 52 17.35 6.45 -8.20
N LYS A 53 16.26 5.85 -7.72
CA LYS A 53 15.52 4.79 -8.42
C LYS A 53 14.13 5.28 -8.81
N THR A 54 13.78 5.09 -10.08
CA THR A 54 12.45 5.42 -10.59
C THR A 54 11.54 4.18 -10.61
N PHE A 55 10.31 4.35 -10.15
CA PHE A 55 9.27 3.33 -10.17
C PHE A 55 7.88 3.95 -10.29
N TYR A 56 6.88 3.13 -10.60
CA TYR A 56 5.47 3.52 -10.55
C TYR A 56 4.88 3.13 -9.20
N LEU A 57 4.31 4.11 -8.50
CA LEU A 57 3.48 3.88 -7.33
C LEU A 57 2.01 3.78 -7.77
N VAL A 58 1.27 2.82 -7.21
CA VAL A 58 -0.14 2.57 -7.55
C VAL A 58 -0.98 2.50 -6.29
N ASP A 59 -2.05 3.29 -6.21
CA ASP A 59 -3.10 3.12 -5.19
C ASP A 59 -4.19 2.17 -5.72
N THR A 60 -4.42 1.06 -5.02
CA THR A 60 -5.41 0.04 -5.43
C THR A 60 -6.83 0.32 -4.91
N GLY A 61 -7.03 1.40 -4.14
CA GLY A 61 -8.26 1.67 -3.39
C GLY A 61 -9.49 2.13 -4.19
N GLY A 62 -9.46 2.15 -5.52
CA GLY A 62 -10.49 2.80 -6.34
C GLY A 62 -11.55 1.90 -6.97
N TYR A 63 -11.28 0.62 -7.24
CA TYR A 63 -12.22 -0.19 -8.03
C TYR A 63 -13.32 -0.80 -7.17
N SER A 64 -14.53 -0.28 -7.32
CA SER A 64 -15.74 -0.82 -6.69
C SER A 64 -16.80 -1.09 -7.75
N ILE A 65 -17.18 -2.35 -7.95
CA ILE A 65 -18.33 -2.68 -8.79
C ILE A 65 -19.60 -2.55 -7.93
N GLU A 66 -20.56 -1.75 -8.39
CA GLU A 66 -21.88 -1.66 -7.75
C GLU A 66 -22.53 -3.05 -7.62
N GLY A 67 -22.95 -3.38 -6.40
CA GLY A 67 -23.59 -4.66 -6.10
C GLY A 67 -22.64 -5.82 -5.80
N GLU A 68 -21.32 -5.64 -5.92
CA GLU A 68 -20.36 -6.67 -5.54
C GLU A 68 -20.15 -6.72 -4.01
N PRO A 69 -20.06 -7.92 -3.40
CA PRO A 69 -19.66 -8.04 -2.00
C PRO A 69 -18.26 -7.46 -1.76
N LEU A 70 -18.11 -6.67 -0.68
CA LEU A 70 -16.84 -6.02 -0.30
C LEU A 70 -15.63 -6.97 -0.29
N PHE A 71 -15.85 -8.24 0.07
CA PHE A 71 -14.80 -9.24 0.10
C PHE A 71 -14.27 -9.63 -1.29
N GLU A 72 -15.16 -9.76 -2.27
CA GLU A 72 -14.79 -10.09 -3.65
C GLU A 72 -14.04 -8.93 -4.30
N MET A 73 -14.51 -7.69 -4.04
CA MET A 73 -13.84 -6.46 -4.49
C MET A 73 -12.41 -6.40 -3.96
N MET A 74 -12.22 -6.61 -2.65
CA MET A 74 -10.89 -6.62 -2.03
C MET A 74 -10.01 -7.74 -2.60
N SER A 75 -10.54 -8.94 -2.78
CA SER A 75 -9.77 -10.07 -3.33
C SER A 75 -9.25 -9.75 -4.74
N ARG A 76 -10.09 -9.16 -5.60
CA ARG A 76 -9.69 -8.74 -6.94
C ARG A 76 -8.64 -7.63 -6.94
N GLN A 77 -8.77 -6.64 -6.06
CA GLN A 77 -7.76 -5.59 -5.91
C GLN A 77 -6.40 -6.17 -5.52
N ILE A 78 -6.39 -7.13 -4.60
CA ILE A 78 -5.17 -7.82 -4.15
C ILE A 78 -4.58 -8.66 -5.27
N ASP A 79 -5.36 -9.50 -5.94
CA ASP A 79 -4.87 -10.38 -7.01
C ASP A 79 -4.22 -9.57 -8.15
N GLN A 80 -4.86 -8.48 -8.56
CA GLN A 80 -4.31 -7.63 -9.61
C GLN A 80 -3.06 -6.86 -9.13
N ALA A 81 -2.99 -6.46 -7.86
CA ALA A 81 -1.77 -5.86 -7.29
C ALA A 81 -0.61 -6.87 -7.29
N ILE A 82 -0.87 -8.14 -6.96
CA ILE A 82 0.12 -9.22 -6.95
C ILE A 82 0.65 -9.51 -8.37
N GLU A 83 -0.23 -9.46 -9.37
CA GLU A 83 0.14 -9.70 -10.77
C GLU A 83 1.08 -8.60 -11.31
N GLU A 84 0.78 -7.34 -11.01
CA GLU A 84 1.48 -6.17 -11.57
C GLU A 84 2.71 -5.76 -10.74
N ALA A 85 2.65 -5.81 -9.42
CA ALA A 85 3.65 -5.18 -8.54
C ALA A 85 4.91 -6.03 -8.32
N ASN A 86 6.06 -5.36 -8.24
CA ASN A 86 7.31 -5.96 -7.77
C ASN A 86 7.38 -5.96 -6.24
N VAL A 87 6.83 -4.92 -5.61
CA VAL A 87 6.77 -4.73 -4.16
C VAL A 87 5.36 -4.29 -3.80
N ILE A 88 4.87 -4.83 -2.68
CA ILE A 88 3.58 -4.46 -2.12
C ILE A 88 3.82 -3.72 -0.80
N ILE A 89 3.30 -2.51 -0.67
CA ILE A 89 3.15 -1.81 0.59
C ILE A 89 1.80 -2.20 1.17
N PHE A 90 1.81 -3.05 2.19
CA PHE A 90 0.60 -3.46 2.88
C PHE A 90 0.34 -2.52 4.07
N VAL A 91 -0.68 -1.68 3.95
CA VAL A 91 -1.01 -0.64 4.93
C VAL A 91 -2.06 -1.15 5.90
N ILE A 92 -1.77 -1.00 7.20
CA ILE A 92 -2.73 -1.21 8.29
C ILE A 92 -2.85 0.08 9.13
N ASP A 93 -3.91 0.18 9.92
CA ASP A 93 -4.06 1.26 10.89
C ASP A 93 -3.48 0.81 12.25
N GLY A 94 -2.37 1.44 12.67
CA GLY A 94 -1.74 1.11 13.95
C GLY A 94 -2.61 1.41 15.16
N ARG A 95 -3.60 2.30 15.07
CA ARG A 95 -4.52 2.62 16.17
C ARG A 95 -5.59 1.56 16.36
N GLU A 96 -5.96 0.86 15.28
CA GLU A 96 -6.95 -0.21 15.33
C GLU A 96 -6.31 -1.58 15.62
N GLY A 97 -4.98 -1.68 15.53
CA GLY A 97 -4.25 -2.93 15.67
C GLY A 97 -4.44 -3.86 14.46
N VAL A 98 -4.15 -5.14 14.63
CA VAL A 98 -4.32 -6.13 13.57
C VAL A 98 -5.75 -6.65 13.58
N LEU A 99 -6.51 -6.36 12.52
CA LEU A 99 -7.89 -6.80 12.39
C LEU A 99 -8.03 -8.08 11.53
N PRO A 100 -9.14 -8.84 11.65
CA PRO A 100 -9.28 -10.13 10.96
C PRO A 100 -9.14 -10.11 9.43
N GLN A 101 -9.53 -9.02 8.77
CA GLN A 101 -9.32 -8.90 7.33
C GLN A 101 -7.86 -8.55 6.95
N ASP A 102 -7.01 -8.07 7.87
CA ASP A 102 -5.58 -7.85 7.64
C ASP A 102 -4.88 -9.19 7.62
N GLU A 103 -5.25 -10.07 8.56
CA GLU A 103 -4.79 -11.46 8.57
C GLU A 103 -5.16 -12.19 7.29
N LYS A 104 -6.38 -11.99 6.77
CA LYS A 104 -6.80 -12.57 5.48
C LYS A 104 -5.96 -12.03 4.31
N ILE A 105 -5.71 -10.73 4.26
CA ILE A 105 -4.86 -10.11 3.23
C ILE A 105 -3.45 -10.67 3.33
N ALA A 106 -2.87 -10.68 4.54
CA ALA A 106 -1.54 -11.19 4.82
C ALA A 106 -1.41 -12.67 4.43
N GLU A 107 -2.41 -13.51 4.71
CA GLU A 107 -2.43 -14.91 4.29
C GLU A 107 -2.32 -15.05 2.77
N ILE A 108 -3.08 -14.26 2.01
CA ILE A 108 -3.01 -14.27 0.54
C ILE A 108 -1.61 -13.89 0.07
N LEU A 109 -1.06 -12.78 0.58
CA LEU A 109 0.27 -12.29 0.22
C LEU A 109 1.38 -13.28 0.53
N ARG A 110 1.33 -13.92 1.71
CA ARG A 110 2.29 -14.96 2.12
C ARG A 110 2.20 -16.19 1.21
N ARG A 111 0.99 -16.69 0.94
CA ARG A 111 0.78 -17.86 0.05
C ARG A 111 1.29 -17.61 -1.37
N LYS A 112 1.21 -16.36 -1.84
CA LYS A 112 1.69 -15.94 -3.16
C LYS A 112 3.17 -15.57 -3.18
N ASN A 113 3.87 -15.66 -2.04
CA ASN A 113 5.28 -15.33 -1.87
C ASN A 113 5.63 -13.92 -2.37
N CYS A 114 4.77 -12.95 -2.06
CA CYS A 114 4.96 -11.56 -2.47
C CYS A 114 6.09 -10.90 -1.68
N ASN A 115 6.79 -9.96 -2.31
CA ASN A 115 7.70 -9.07 -1.58
C ASN A 115 6.87 -7.95 -0.93
N VAL A 116 6.78 -7.95 0.40
CA VAL A 116 5.86 -7.11 1.17
C VAL A 116 6.63 -6.29 2.20
N VAL A 117 6.30 -5.01 2.27
CA VAL A 117 6.63 -4.12 3.39
C VAL A 117 5.32 -3.74 4.07
N VAL A 118 5.21 -3.97 5.38
CA VAL A 118 4.02 -3.57 6.15
C VAL A 118 4.22 -2.14 6.63
N ALA A 119 3.35 -1.23 6.19
CA ALA A 119 3.28 0.12 6.68
C ALA A 119 2.20 0.20 7.78
N VAL A 120 2.62 0.26 9.03
CA VAL A 120 1.72 0.52 10.15
C VAL A 120 1.48 2.02 10.20
N ASN A 121 0.36 2.48 9.65
CA ASN A 121 0.08 3.90 9.48
C ASN A 121 -0.57 4.50 10.74
N LYS A 122 -0.66 5.83 10.79
CA LYS A 122 -1.22 6.64 11.90
C LYS A 122 -0.40 6.58 13.20
N ILE A 123 0.89 6.27 13.08
CA ILE A 123 1.87 6.37 14.17
C ILE A 123 2.36 7.82 14.27
N ASP A 124 1.44 8.70 14.67
CA ASP A 124 1.58 10.15 14.54
C ASP A 124 2.58 10.76 15.54
N GLU A 125 2.82 10.08 16.66
CA GLU A 125 3.67 10.54 17.75
C GLU A 125 4.59 9.41 18.22
N PRO A 126 5.76 9.70 18.81
CA PRO A 126 6.66 8.67 19.36
C PRO A 126 6.00 7.75 20.37
N LEU A 127 5.02 8.24 21.13
CA LEU A 127 4.27 7.43 22.09
C LEU A 127 3.53 6.27 21.40
N HIS A 128 3.16 6.40 20.12
CA HIS A 128 2.49 5.37 19.34
C HIS A 128 3.43 4.27 18.81
N ASP A 129 4.75 4.39 18.96
CA ASP A 129 5.71 3.44 18.36
C ASP A 129 5.50 2.00 18.84
N HIS A 130 4.99 1.82 20.06
CA HIS A 130 4.67 0.49 20.60
C HIS A 130 3.55 -0.22 19.82
N LEU A 131 2.69 0.50 19.11
CA LEU A 131 1.59 -0.08 18.33
C LEU A 131 2.11 -0.85 17.10
N VAL A 132 3.34 -0.60 16.67
CA VAL A 132 3.96 -1.28 15.52
C VAL A 132 4.22 -2.76 15.80
N TYR A 133 4.45 -3.14 17.06
CA TYR A 133 4.87 -4.50 17.41
C TYR A 133 3.83 -5.56 17.07
N GLU A 134 2.54 -5.24 17.16
CA GLU A 134 1.46 -6.18 16.85
C GLU A 134 1.52 -6.63 15.39
N ALA A 135 1.91 -5.74 14.47
CA ALA A 135 1.94 -6.03 13.04
C ALA A 135 2.94 -7.14 12.65
N TYR A 136 3.91 -7.49 13.51
CA TYR A 136 4.77 -8.65 13.29
C TYR A 136 3.99 -9.98 13.34
N SER A 137 2.81 -10.02 13.97
CA SER A 137 1.92 -11.20 13.95
C SER A 137 1.51 -11.59 12.53
N LEU A 138 1.48 -10.63 11.60
CA LEU A 138 1.16 -10.84 10.19
C LEU A 138 2.25 -11.65 9.44
N GLY A 139 3.37 -11.97 10.09
CA GLY A 139 4.39 -12.88 9.54
C GLY A 139 5.28 -12.26 8.47
N PHE A 140 5.37 -10.93 8.43
CA PHE A 140 6.31 -10.19 7.57
C PHE A 140 7.50 -9.68 8.38
N LYS A 141 8.65 -9.58 7.73
CA LYS A 141 9.90 -9.13 8.37
C LYS A 141 10.04 -7.60 8.33
N GLU A 142 9.69 -7.00 7.20
CA GLU A 142 9.78 -5.56 6.98
C GLU A 142 8.49 -4.90 7.48
N VAL A 143 8.56 -4.31 8.67
CA VAL A 143 7.43 -3.62 9.32
C VAL A 143 7.89 -2.23 9.74
N ILE A 144 7.21 -1.20 9.24
CA ILE A 144 7.61 0.20 9.42
C ILE A 144 6.41 0.98 9.93
N GLY A 145 6.56 1.59 11.12
CA GLY A 145 5.60 2.55 11.65
C GLY A 145 5.73 3.89 10.95
N VAL A 146 4.64 4.39 10.37
CA VAL A 146 4.61 5.65 9.62
C VAL A 146 3.44 6.53 10.05
N SER A 147 3.56 7.82 9.78
CA SER A 147 2.42 8.72 9.72
C SER A 147 2.40 9.41 8.36
N ALA A 148 1.48 8.98 7.49
CA ALA A 148 1.26 9.62 6.21
C ALA A 148 0.81 11.08 6.37
N GLU A 149 0.00 11.36 7.39
CA GLU A 149 -0.54 12.69 7.68
C GLU A 149 0.57 13.64 8.16
N HIS A 150 1.36 13.22 9.14
CA HIS A 150 2.40 14.05 9.76
C HIS A 150 3.80 13.88 9.13
N ASN A 151 3.90 13.13 8.03
CA ASN A 151 5.16 12.89 7.31
C ASN A 151 6.27 12.23 8.18
N ARG A 152 5.87 11.35 9.11
CA ARG A 152 6.79 10.64 10.00
C ARG A 152 7.23 9.31 9.40
N ASN A 153 8.53 9.02 9.43
CA ASN A 153 9.19 7.79 8.96
C ASN A 153 8.91 7.42 7.49
N ILE A 154 8.35 8.35 6.70
CA ILE A 154 8.09 8.11 5.26
C ILE A 154 9.39 7.88 4.49
N SER A 155 10.52 8.45 4.96
CA SER A 155 11.85 8.23 4.37
C SER A 155 12.37 6.81 4.52
N ASP A 156 11.90 6.12 5.56
CA ASP A 156 12.42 4.82 6.00
C ASP A 156 11.64 3.68 5.34
N LEU A 157 10.41 3.97 4.89
CA LEU A 157 9.57 3.15 4.02
C LEU A 157 10.10 3.12 2.57
#